data_AF-A0A0K0ETC5-F1
#
_entry.id   AF-A0A0K0ETC5-F1
#
_cell.length_a   1.000
_cell.length_b   1.000
_cell.length_c   1.000
_cell.angle_alpha   90.00
_cell.angle_beta   90.00
_cell.angle_gamma   90.00
#
_symmetry.space_group_name_H-M   'P 1'
#
loop_
_entity.id
_entity.type
_entity.pdbx_description
1 polymer ?
#
loop_
_entity_poly.entity_id
_entity_poly.type
_entity_poly.pdbx_seq_one_letter_code
_entity_poly.pdbx_strand_id
1 'polypeptide(L)'
;MSQHGEIIQFIDTLSRFWIPIVLKDLSSQETVNVAIKEIFSRFGIPSKIVCDKGTNYKGFEFKNLCKSLGIEIHYCTPDHKTGNVISERSFRTMRTILMKIKAVADENATFNFTIAVHFASYIYNTTECTTTKISPFILMFGCYPNFNDFLNNGFQNSTVIKKLKS
;
A
#
# COMPACT_ATOMS: atom_id res chain seq x y z
N MET A 1 11.17 12.76 15.82
CA MET A 1 10.28 12.96 14.66
C MET A 1 10.92 12.24 13.49
N SER A 2 10.26 11.22 12.94
CA SER A 2 10.78 10.42 11.83
C SER A 2 11.11 11.34 10.64
N GLN A 3 12.31 11.20 10.09
CA GLN A 3 12.81 12.00 8.96
C GLN A 3 12.10 11.68 7.63
N HIS A 4 11.03 10.87 7.67
CA HIS A 4 10.32 10.30 6.53
C HIS A 4 8.80 10.29 6.84
N GLY A 5 7.98 10.64 5.85
CA GLY A 5 6.53 10.84 6.02
C GLY A 5 5.78 9.58 6.48
N GLU A 6 4.60 9.79 7.06
CA GLU A 6 3.71 8.71 7.50
C GLU A 6 3.02 8.06 6.28
N ILE A 7 2.86 6.74 6.27
CA ILE A 7 2.22 6.00 5.17
C ILE A 7 0.93 5.34 5.66
N ILE A 8 -0.18 5.60 4.98
CA ILE A 8 -1.38 4.77 5.07
C ILE A 8 -1.37 3.70 3.98
N GLN A 9 -1.90 2.52 4.31
CA GLN A 9 -1.89 1.37 3.43
C GLN A 9 -3.30 0.87 3.22
N PHE A 10 -3.70 0.80 1.97
CA PHE A 10 -4.89 0.10 1.56
C PHE A 10 -4.49 -1.20 0.89
N ILE A 11 -5.10 -2.30 1.32
CA ILE A 11 -4.85 -3.62 0.77
C ILE A 11 -6.19 -4.25 0.46
N ASP A 12 -6.39 -4.62 -0.80
CA ASP A 12 -7.56 -5.42 -1.15
C ASP A 12 -7.43 -6.84 -0.57
N THR A 13 -8.47 -7.29 0.13
CA THR A 13 -8.45 -8.54 0.89
C THR A 13 -8.62 -9.79 0.01
N LEU A 14 -8.90 -9.64 -1.28
CA LEU A 14 -8.91 -10.75 -2.23
C LEU A 14 -7.59 -10.83 -2.99
N SER A 15 -7.30 -9.80 -3.78
CA SER A 15 -6.15 -9.74 -4.68
C SER A 15 -4.82 -9.51 -3.95
N ARG A 16 -4.86 -9.05 -2.69
CA ARG A 16 -3.68 -8.53 -1.96
C ARG A 16 -3.11 -7.24 -2.58
N PHE A 17 -3.83 -6.59 -3.49
CA PHE A 17 -3.32 -5.40 -4.17
C PHE A 17 -3.08 -4.27 -3.17
N TRP A 18 -1.85 -3.76 -3.13
CA TRP A 18 -1.39 -2.80 -2.15
C TRP A 18 -1.27 -1.39 -2.75
N ILE A 19 -1.91 -0.43 -2.08
CA ILE A 19 -1.93 0.97 -2.44
C ILE A 19 -1.42 1.77 -1.23
N PRO A 20 -0.13 2.13 -1.19
CA PRO A 20 0.40 3.03 -0.18
C PRO A 20 0.23 4.49 -0.56
N ILE A 21 -0.14 5.30 0.42
CA ILE A 21 -0.23 6.75 0.26
C ILE A 21 0.57 7.41 1.38
N VAL A 22 1.45 8.35 1.01
CA VAL A 22 2.14 9.20 1.98
C VAL A 22 1.16 10.26 2.47
N LEU A 23 0.89 10.26 3.77
CA LEU A 23 -0.03 11.17 4.42
C LEU A 23 0.63 12.51 4.70
N LYS A 24 -0.18 13.58 4.64
CA LYS A 24 0.22 14.89 5.19
C LYS A 24 0.32 14.85 6.71
N ASP A 25 -0.66 14.22 7.36
CA ASP A 25 -0.73 14.02 8.80
C ASP A 25 -1.60 12.79 9.14
N LEU A 26 -1.57 12.36 10.41
CA LEU A 26 -2.33 11.21 10.90
C LEU A 26 -3.77 11.58 11.34
N SER A 27 -4.36 12.63 10.79
CA SER A 27 -5.73 13.00 11.14
C SER A 27 -6.77 12.08 10.50
N SER A 28 -7.94 12.02 11.15
CA SER A 28 -9.14 11.36 10.62
C SER A 28 -9.61 12.03 9.32
N GLN A 29 -9.52 13.37 9.23
CA GLN A 29 -9.86 14.12 8.02
C GLN A 29 -8.94 13.77 6.85
N GLU A 30 -7.63 13.70 7.07
CA GLU A 30 -6.69 13.31 6.01
C GLU A 30 -6.92 11.86 5.55
N THR A 31 -7.22 10.96 6.49
CA THR A 31 -7.58 9.57 6.17
C THR A 31 -8.82 9.50 5.27
N VAL A 32 -9.85 10.31 5.56
CA VAL A 32 -11.07 10.44 4.73
C VAL A 32 -10.73 10.97 3.34
N ASN A 33 -9.96 12.04 3.25
CA ASN A 33 -9.59 12.67 1.97
C ASN A 33 -8.87 11.66 1.07
N VAL A 34 -7.88 10.97 1.62
CA VAL A 34 -7.11 9.96 0.90
C VAL A 34 -7.99 8.76 0.51
N ALA A 35 -8.84 8.26 1.40
CA ALA A 35 -9.73 7.13 1.08
C ALA A 35 -10.67 7.47 -0.10
N ILE A 36 -11.28 8.66 -0.10
CA ILE A 36 -12.14 9.10 -1.20
C ILE A 36 -11.35 9.24 -2.50
N LYS A 37 -10.24 9.98 -2.45
CA LYS A 37 -9.46 10.36 -3.63
C LYS A 37 -8.75 9.17 -4.25
N GLU A 38 -8.11 8.34 -3.44
CA GLU A 38 -7.16 7.33 -3.92
C GLU A 38 -7.78 5.94 -4.01
N ILE A 39 -8.87 5.69 -3.27
CA ILE A 39 -9.53 4.37 -3.21
C ILE A 39 -10.93 4.42 -3.80
N PHE A 40 -11.85 5.18 -3.21
CA PHE A 40 -13.27 5.08 -3.55
C PHE A 40 -13.56 5.55 -4.98
N SER A 41 -12.86 6.60 -5.43
CA SER A 41 -13.00 7.11 -6.81
C SER A 41 -12.47 6.15 -7.88
N ARG A 42 -11.56 5.22 -7.52
CA ARG A 42 -10.83 4.35 -8.46
C ARG A 42 -11.31 2.91 -8.45
N PHE A 43 -11.70 2.42 -7.27
CA PHE A 43 -12.04 1.01 -7.05
C PHE A 43 -13.48 0.83 -6.55
N GLY A 44 -14.20 1.93 -6.33
CA GLY A 44 -15.53 1.92 -5.74
C GLY A 44 -15.51 1.92 -4.21
N ILE A 45 -16.70 2.01 -3.64
CA ILE A 45 -16.92 2.04 -2.18
C ILE A 45 -16.92 0.59 -1.66
N PRO A 46 -16.05 0.23 -0.70
CA PRO A 46 -16.03 -1.10 -0.13
C PRO A 46 -17.24 -1.33 0.79
N SER A 47 -17.73 -2.55 0.88
CA SER A 47 -18.75 -2.91 1.88
C SER A 47 -18.21 -2.99 3.31
N LYS A 48 -16.90 -3.26 3.46
CA LYS A 48 -16.22 -3.44 4.75
C LYS A 48 -14.82 -2.87 4.73
N ILE A 49 -14.44 -2.18 5.80
CA ILE A 49 -13.06 -1.76 6.07
C ILE A 49 -12.57 -2.44 7.35
N VAL A 50 -11.42 -3.09 7.28
CA VAL A 50 -10.73 -3.67 8.42
C VAL A 50 -9.54 -2.80 8.77
N CYS A 51 -9.49 -2.25 9.98
CA CYS A 51 -8.42 -1.35 10.41
C CYS A 51 -8.02 -1.60 11.87
N ASP A 52 -6.88 -1.06 12.29
CA ASP A 52 -6.50 -1.08 13.71
C ASP A 52 -7.30 -0.06 14.53
N LYS A 53 -7.02 0.00 15.84
CA LYS A 53 -7.66 0.91 16.79
C LYS A 53 -7.03 2.32 16.83
N GLY A 54 -6.32 2.72 15.77
CA GLY A 54 -5.70 4.03 15.60
C GLY A 54 -6.69 5.19 15.73
N THR A 55 -6.17 6.36 16.14
CA THR A 55 -6.99 7.55 16.40
C THR A 55 -7.64 8.10 15.13
N ASN A 56 -6.95 8.01 13.99
CA ASN A 56 -7.48 8.37 12.68
C ASN A 56 -8.73 7.56 12.29
N TYR A 57 -8.76 6.26 12.55
CA TYR A 57 -9.92 5.41 12.27
C TYR A 57 -11.03 5.51 13.33
N LYS A 58 -10.72 6.06 14.51
CA LYS A 58 -11.70 6.29 15.58
C LYS A 58 -12.30 7.69 15.55
N GLY A 59 -11.75 8.60 14.77
CA GLY A 59 -12.22 9.97 14.61
C GLY A 59 -13.63 10.07 14.05
N PHE A 60 -14.24 11.24 14.26
CA PHE A 60 -15.62 11.49 13.86
C PHE A 60 -15.79 11.44 12.34
N GLU A 61 -14.88 12.07 11.60
CA GLU A 61 -14.92 12.21 10.15
C GLU A 61 -14.91 10.84 9.47
N PHE A 62 -13.97 9.96 9.84
CA PHE A 62 -13.87 8.61 9.29
C PHE A 62 -15.11 7.76 9.59
N LYS A 63 -15.59 7.77 10.84
CA LYS A 63 -16.80 7.04 11.23
C LYS A 63 -18.05 7.57 10.52
N ASN A 64 -18.16 8.89 10.38
CA ASN A 64 -19.29 9.52 9.73
C ASN A 64 -19.32 9.20 8.22
N LEU A 65 -18.17 9.21 7.55
CA LEU A 65 -18.04 8.78 6.16
C LEU A 65 -18.47 7.32 5.99
N CYS A 66 -17.94 6.42 6.82
CA CYS A 66 -18.30 5.01 6.72
C CYS A 66 -19.80 4.79 6.95
N LYS A 67 -20.38 5.48 7.94
CA LYS A 67 -21.82 5.42 8.20
C LYS A 67 -22.65 5.95 7.04
N SER A 68 -22.28 7.08 6.43
CA SER A 68 -23.04 7.68 5.33
C SER A 68 -22.99 6.84 4.06
N LEU A 69 -21.90 6.11 3.85
CA LEU A 69 -21.70 5.23 2.70
C LEU A 69 -22.10 3.77 2.96
N GLY A 70 -22.62 3.45 4.15
CA GLY A 70 -23.03 2.08 4.51
C GLY A 70 -21.86 1.09 4.64
N ILE A 71 -20.66 1.57 4.94
CA ILE A 71 -19.45 0.77 5.09
C ILE A 71 -19.38 0.21 6.52
N GLU A 72 -19.25 -1.11 6.65
CA GLU A 72 -19.00 -1.76 7.94
C GLU A 72 -17.54 -1.55 8.37
N ILE A 73 -17.31 -0.91 9.52
CA ILE A 73 -15.96 -0.81 10.11
C ILE A 73 -15.72 -1.99 11.05
N HIS A 74 -14.66 -2.74 10.79
CA HIS A 74 -14.18 -3.79 11.70
C HIS A 74 -12.81 -3.42 12.27
N TYR A 75 -12.77 -3.15 13.57
CA TYR A 75 -11.53 -2.89 14.28
C TYR A 75 -10.85 -4.20 14.67
N CYS A 76 -9.63 -4.43 14.18
CA CYS A 76 -8.81 -5.55 14.63
C CYS A 76 -8.61 -5.49 16.15
N THR A 77 -8.98 -6.55 16.85
CA THR A 77 -8.55 -6.80 18.22
C THR A 77 -7.25 -7.60 18.20
N PRO A 78 -6.41 -7.54 19.26
CA PRO A 78 -5.24 -8.42 19.38
C PRO A 78 -5.56 -9.90 19.14
N ASP A 79 -6.79 -10.31 19.45
CA ASP A 79 -7.27 -11.70 19.34
C ASP A 79 -7.82 -12.08 17.95
N HIS A 80 -8.07 -11.10 17.06
CA HIS A 80 -8.53 -11.35 15.69
C HIS A 80 -7.37 -11.32 14.69
N LYS A 81 -6.73 -12.48 14.59
CA LYS A 81 -5.47 -12.70 13.85
C LYS A 81 -5.58 -12.45 12.35
N THR A 82 -6.70 -12.73 11.68
CA THR A 82 -6.70 -12.82 10.20
C THR A 82 -6.48 -11.49 9.47
N GLY A 83 -7.23 -10.44 9.82
CA GLY A 83 -7.09 -9.12 9.19
C GLY A 83 -5.75 -8.46 9.54
N ASN A 84 -5.35 -8.61 10.82
CA ASN A 84 -4.06 -8.15 11.28
C ASN A 84 -2.89 -8.88 10.57
N VAL A 85 -3.01 -10.19 10.33
CA VAL A 85 -1.97 -10.98 9.64
C VAL A 85 -1.77 -10.53 8.19
N ILE A 86 -2.83 -10.19 7.44
CA ILE A 86 -2.69 -9.67 6.08
C ILE A 86 -1.95 -8.33 6.09
N SER A 87 -2.37 -7.41 6.97
CA SER A 87 -1.74 -6.10 7.13
C SER A 87 -0.26 -6.24 7.54
N GLU A 88 0.03 -7.02 8.59
CA GLU A 88 1.39 -7.21 9.12
C GLU A 88 2.34 -7.85 8.10
N ARG A 89 1.88 -8.88 7.37
CA ARG A 89 2.72 -9.53 6.34
C ARG A 89 3.02 -8.58 5.20
N SER A 90 2.02 -7.86 4.70
CA SER A 90 2.22 -6.87 3.65
C SER A 90 3.18 -5.79 4.13
N PHE A 91 2.94 -5.21 5.32
CA PHE A 91 3.81 -4.19 5.91
C PHE A 91 5.27 -4.64 5.96
N ARG A 92 5.51 -5.88 6.39
CA ARG A 92 6.87 -6.45 6.45
C ARG A 92 7.51 -6.51 5.06
N THR A 93 6.83 -7.09 4.08
CA THR A 93 7.35 -7.21 2.71
C THR A 93 7.68 -5.85 2.12
N MET A 94 6.80 -4.88 2.32
CA MET A 94 6.96 -3.53 1.81
C MET A 94 8.14 -2.80 2.44
N ARG A 95 8.31 -2.93 3.76
CA ARG A 95 9.48 -2.39 4.47
C ARG A 95 10.78 -2.98 3.90
N THR A 96 10.79 -4.29 3.63
CA THR A 96 11.93 -4.94 2.98
C THR A 96 12.20 -4.37 1.58
N ILE A 97 11.18 -4.17 0.76
CA ILE A 97 11.33 -3.58 -0.59
C ILE A 97 11.89 -2.15 -0.47
N LEU A 98 11.32 -1.31 0.39
CA LEU A 98 11.79 0.06 0.61
C LEU A 98 13.24 0.13 1.09
N MET A 99 13.64 -0.78 1.99
CA MET A 99 15.03 -0.89 2.44
C MET A 99 15.97 -1.26 1.30
N LYS A 100 15.57 -2.18 0.41
CA LYS A 100 16.37 -2.52 -0.77
C LYS A 100 16.46 -1.36 -1.76
N ILE A 101 15.36 -0.63 -2.00
CA ILE A 101 15.36 0.58 -2.84
C ILE A 101 16.33 1.62 -2.28
N LYS A 102 16.30 1.86 -0.96
CA LYS A 102 17.22 2.79 -0.29
C LYS A 102 18.68 2.33 -0.40
N ALA A 103 18.95 1.03 -0.29
CA ALA A 103 20.31 0.49 -0.38
C ALA A 103 20.92 0.53 -1.79
N VAL A 104 20.09 0.59 -2.85
CA VAL A 104 20.56 0.73 -4.24
C VAL A 104 20.54 2.18 -4.74
N ALA A 105 19.97 3.10 -3.95
CA ALA A 105 20.04 4.52 -4.26
C ALA A 105 21.49 5.00 -4.07
N ASP A 106 21.99 5.77 -5.03
CA ASP A 106 23.32 6.40 -4.95
C ASP A 106 23.38 7.27 -3.69
N GLU A 107 24.48 7.16 -2.92
CA GLU A 107 24.70 7.93 -1.70
C GLU A 107 24.66 9.45 -1.95
N ASN A 108 24.93 9.87 -3.20
CA ASN A 108 24.90 11.27 -3.62
C ASN A 108 23.56 11.74 -4.19
N ALA A 109 22.58 10.85 -4.36
CA ALA A 109 21.28 11.20 -4.92
C ALA A 109 20.26 11.58 -3.83
N THR A 110 19.49 12.65 -4.06
CA THR A 110 18.37 13.03 -3.19
C THR A 110 17.30 11.93 -3.21
N PHE A 111 17.18 11.20 -2.10
CA PHE A 111 16.18 10.15 -1.96
C PHE A 111 14.76 10.72 -1.83
N ASN A 112 13.99 10.66 -2.91
CA ASN A 112 12.58 11.03 -2.88
C ASN A 112 11.73 9.88 -2.31
N PHE A 113 11.33 10.01 -1.04
CA PHE A 113 10.57 8.99 -0.32
C PHE A 113 9.23 8.65 -0.98
N THR A 114 8.48 9.66 -1.45
CA THR A 114 7.18 9.45 -2.09
C THR A 114 7.32 8.63 -3.37
N ILE A 115 8.31 8.96 -4.20
CA ILE A 115 8.62 8.19 -5.41
C ILE A 115 9.05 6.76 -5.05
N ALA A 116 9.89 6.59 -4.03
CA ALA A 116 10.30 5.26 -3.55
C ALA A 116 9.13 4.41 -3.07
N VAL A 117 8.13 5.01 -2.41
CA VAL A 117 6.89 4.32 -1.97
C VAL A 117 6.06 3.84 -3.16
N HIS A 118 5.89 4.67 -4.19
CA HIS A 118 5.18 4.25 -5.41
C HIS A 118 5.93 3.14 -6.16
N PHE A 119 7.26 3.21 -6.21
CA PHE A 119 8.07 2.13 -6.79
C PHE A 119 7.98 0.84 -5.99
N ALA A 120 7.99 0.93 -4.65
CA ALA A 120 7.78 -0.24 -3.80
C ALA A 120 6.42 -0.90 -4.07
N SER A 121 5.36 -0.10 -4.24
CA SER A 121 4.02 -0.59 -4.60
C SER A 121 4.01 -1.33 -5.93
N TYR A 122 4.66 -0.77 -6.96
CA TYR A 122 4.78 -1.43 -8.25
C TYR A 122 5.49 -2.80 -8.12
N ILE A 123 6.63 -2.84 -7.44
CA ILE A 123 7.39 -4.09 -7.24
C ILE A 123 6.54 -5.11 -6.51
N TYR A 124 5.90 -4.72 -5.41
CA TYR A 124 5.02 -5.59 -4.63
C TYR A 124 3.87 -6.14 -5.49
N ASN A 125 3.12 -5.27 -6.16
CA ASN A 125 1.91 -5.65 -6.90
C ASN A 125 2.21 -6.50 -8.14
N THR A 126 3.41 -6.39 -8.71
CA THR A 126 3.82 -7.18 -9.88
C THR A 126 4.67 -8.41 -9.53
N THR A 127 4.91 -8.66 -8.25
CA THR A 127 5.61 -9.86 -7.75
C THR A 127 4.58 -10.89 -7.31
N GLU A 128 4.86 -12.17 -7.59
CA GLU A 128 3.98 -13.26 -7.19
C GLU A 128 3.80 -13.28 -5.67
N CYS A 129 2.54 -13.30 -5.21
CA CYS A 129 2.26 -13.47 -3.79
C CYS A 129 2.37 -14.95 -3.43
N THR A 130 3.16 -15.27 -2.40
CA THR A 130 3.40 -16.67 -1.96
C THR A 130 2.13 -17.44 -1.62
N THR A 131 1.07 -16.73 -1.20
CA THR A 131 -0.22 -17.31 -0.79
C THR A 131 -1.14 -17.59 -1.98
N THR A 132 -1.24 -16.67 -2.94
CA THR A 132 -2.14 -16.81 -4.10
C THR A 132 -1.48 -17.43 -5.31
N LYS A 133 -0.13 -17.52 -5.34
CA LYS A 133 0.67 -17.95 -6.49
C LYS A 133 0.48 -17.12 -7.76
N ILE A 134 -0.15 -15.95 -7.62
CA ILE A 134 -0.43 -15.00 -8.68
C ILE A 134 -0.08 -13.61 -8.14
N SER A 135 0.42 -12.72 -9.00
CA SER A 135 0.71 -11.35 -8.55
C SER A 135 -0.58 -10.59 -8.21
N PRO A 136 -0.54 -9.69 -7.21
CA PRO A 136 -1.71 -8.89 -6.87
C PRO A 136 -2.29 -8.10 -8.04
N PHE A 137 -1.45 -7.61 -8.95
CA PHE A 137 -1.86 -6.89 -10.15
C PHE A 137 -2.75 -7.75 -11.05
N ILE A 138 -2.35 -9.00 -11.32
CA ILE A 138 -3.13 -9.90 -12.18
C ILE A 138 -4.47 -10.22 -11.53
N LEU A 139 -4.49 -10.47 -10.21
CA LEU A 139 -5.75 -10.73 -9.50
C LEU A 139 -6.70 -9.53 -9.50
N MET A 140 -6.15 -8.31 -9.45
CA MET A 140 -6.93 -7.08 -9.41
C MET A 140 -7.50 -6.70 -10.79
N PHE A 141 -6.69 -6.81 -11.84
CA PHE A 141 -7.02 -6.26 -13.17
C PHE A 141 -7.29 -7.33 -14.24
N GLY A 142 -7.03 -8.60 -13.95
CA GLY A 142 -7.23 -9.70 -14.91
C GLY A 142 -6.26 -9.68 -16.10
N CYS A 143 -5.20 -8.87 -16.04
CA CYS A 143 -4.22 -8.74 -17.11
C CYS A 143 -2.79 -8.69 -16.56
N TYR A 144 -1.81 -8.96 -17.43
CA TYR A 144 -0.40 -8.85 -17.08
C TYR A 144 0.05 -7.39 -17.11
N PRO A 145 0.87 -6.95 -16.13
CA PRO A 145 1.44 -5.61 -16.16
C PRO A 145 2.40 -5.49 -17.36
N ASN A 146 2.39 -4.33 -18.03
CA ASN A 146 3.40 -4.02 -19.03
C ASN A 146 4.73 -3.72 -18.33
N PHE A 147 5.72 -4.60 -18.51
CA PHE A 147 7.04 -4.43 -17.90
C PHE A 147 7.98 -3.53 -18.72
N ASN A 148 7.64 -3.24 -19.98
CA ASN A 148 8.51 -2.49 -20.89
C ASN A 148 8.64 -1.01 -20.48
N ASP A 149 7.61 -0.43 -19.86
CA ASP A 149 7.61 0.99 -19.47
C ASP A 149 8.50 1.28 -18.24
N PHE A 150 8.79 0.26 -17.42
CA PHE A 150 9.54 0.41 -16.18
C PHE A 150 11.06 0.45 -16.38
N LEU A 151 11.57 -0.27 -17.40
CA LEU A 151 12.99 -0.26 -17.76
C LEU A 151 13.42 1.04 -18.46
N ASN A 152 12.48 1.70 -19.14
CA ASN A 152 12.74 2.89 -19.95
C ASN A 152 12.74 4.20 -19.14
N ASN A 153 12.14 4.22 -17.94
CA ASN A 153 12.00 5.43 -17.09
C ASN A 153 13.15 5.64 -16.06
N GLY A 154 14.37 5.19 -16.37
CA GLY A 154 15.58 5.57 -15.59
C GLY A 154 16.27 4.45 -14.81
N PHE A 155 15.77 3.21 -14.85
CA PHE A 155 16.47 2.05 -14.29
C PHE A 155 16.85 1.07 -15.41
N GLN A 156 17.84 1.46 -16.23
CA GLN A 156 18.35 0.66 -17.34
C GLN A 156 19.08 -0.64 -16.92
N ASN A 157 19.08 -1.01 -15.64
CA ASN A 157 19.75 -2.21 -15.16
C ASN A 157 18.73 -3.27 -14.72
N SER A 158 18.46 -4.22 -15.63
CA SER A 158 17.68 -5.44 -15.38
C SER A 158 18.13 -6.24 -14.14
N THR A 159 19.40 -6.09 -13.75
CA THR A 159 20.00 -6.66 -12.54
C THR A 159 19.44 -6.09 -11.24
N VAL A 160 19.09 -4.79 -11.19
CA VAL A 160 18.55 -4.13 -9.99
C VAL A 160 17.13 -4.62 -9.73
N ILE A 161 16.30 -4.76 -10.77
CA ILE A 161 14.94 -5.29 -10.64
C ILE A 161 14.97 -6.75 -10.17
N LYS A 162 15.88 -7.58 -10.69
CA LYS A 162 16.05 -8.97 -10.21
C LYS A 162 16.44 -9.03 -8.73
N LYS A 163 17.35 -8.16 -8.27
CA LYS A 163 17.73 -8.04 -6.84
C LYS A 163 16.61 -7.50 -5.95
N LEU A 164 15.72 -6.66 -6.50
CA LEU A 164 14.58 -6.12 -5.77
C LEU A 164 13.43 -7.14 -5.63
N LYS A 165 13.26 -8.02 -6.63
CA LYS A 165 12.22 -9.07 -6.66
C LYS A 165 12.62 -10.39 -5.97
N SER A 166 13.91 -10.69 -5.83
CA SER A 166 14.44 -11.81 -5.02
C SER A 166 14.38 -11.48 -3.53
#